data_AF-U2RCN3-F1
#
_entry.id   AF-U2RCN3-F1
#
_cell.length_a   1.000
_cell.length_b   1.000
_cell.length_c   1.000
_cell.angle_alpha   90.00
_cell.angle_beta   90.00
_cell.angle_gamma   90.00
#
_symmetry.space_group_name_H-M   'P 1'
#
loop_
_entity.id
_entity.type
_entity.pdbx_description
1 polymer ?
#
loop_
_entity_poly.entity_id
_entity_poly.type
_entity_poly.pdbx_seq_one_letter_code
_entity_poly.pdbx_strand_id
1 'polypeptide(L)'
;MARARSEMAREAVVQSVEGSVGSRSLLRRMNSWGILRAVMERPQTMRDLAAESGLSRTAVDAIVTDLVDLGWLVPWDGSPAGRLG
;
A
#
# COMPACT_ATOMS: atom_id res chain seq x y z
N MET A 1 30.82 53.08 6.71
CA MET A 1 30.97 51.85 5.90
C MET A 1 29.66 51.07 5.95
N ALA A 2 29.09 50.79 4.79
CA ALA A 2 27.74 50.26 4.61
C ALA A 2 27.72 48.73 4.45
N ARG A 3 26.82 48.10 5.22
CA ARG A 3 25.98 46.92 4.95
C ARG A 3 26.32 46.03 3.73
N ALA A 4 26.70 44.77 3.99
CA ALA A 4 26.48 43.62 3.10
C ALA A 4 25.68 42.59 3.93
N ARG A 5 24.33 42.56 3.90
CA ARG A 5 23.46 41.80 2.97
C ARG A 5 24.16 40.90 1.94
N SER A 6 24.34 39.63 2.29
CA SER A 6 24.36 38.43 1.43
C SER A 6 24.59 37.26 2.43
N GLU A 7 23.86 36.16 2.48
CA GLU A 7 22.80 35.60 1.66
C GLU A 7 22.00 34.67 2.57
N MET A 8 20.70 34.93 2.68
CA MET A 8 19.75 34.03 3.27
C MET A 8 19.40 32.99 2.22
N ALA A 9 19.24 31.74 2.65
CA ALA A 9 18.48 30.69 1.97
C ALA A 9 19.11 30.11 0.70
N ARG A 10 19.79 28.96 0.85
CA ARG A 10 19.70 27.80 -0.07
C ARG A 10 20.53 26.60 0.40
N GLU A 11 20.56 26.33 1.70
CA GLU A 11 20.80 24.95 2.13
C GLU A 11 19.54 24.15 1.76
N ALA A 12 19.47 23.78 0.49
CA ALA A 12 18.55 22.77 0.03
C ALA A 12 18.87 21.51 0.84
N VAL A 13 17.99 21.19 1.78
CA VAL A 13 17.93 19.85 2.37
C VAL A 13 17.70 18.90 1.21
N VAL A 14 18.78 18.33 0.67
CA VAL A 14 18.71 17.23 -0.28
C VAL A 14 18.28 16.02 0.54
N GLN A 15 16.98 15.91 0.78
CA GLN A 15 16.40 14.66 1.25
C GLN A 15 16.56 13.66 0.11
N SER A 16 17.41 12.66 0.31
CA SER A 16 17.65 11.60 -0.66
C SER A 16 16.31 10.95 -1.07
N VAL A 17 15.87 11.25 -2.30
CA VAL A 17 14.65 10.70 -2.89
C VAL A 17 14.76 9.17 -3.03
N GLU A 18 15.97 8.65 -3.22
CA GLU A 18 16.23 7.22 -3.43
C GLU A 18 15.86 6.36 -2.22
N GLY A 19 16.14 6.83 -1.00
CA GLY A 19 15.76 6.11 0.22
C GLY A 19 14.24 6.04 0.44
N SER A 20 13.53 7.10 0.03
CA SER A 20 12.06 7.17 0.14
C SER A 20 11.37 6.27 -0.89
N VAL A 21 11.84 6.30 -2.14
CA VAL A 21 11.28 5.47 -3.22
C VAL A 21 11.54 3.98 -2.97
N GLY A 22 12.75 3.62 -2.53
CA GLY A 22 13.08 2.22 -2.16
C GLY A 22 12.19 1.69 -1.03
N SER A 23 12.01 2.51 0.02
CA SER A 23 11.14 2.17 1.16
C SER A 23 9.67 2.01 0.75
N ARG A 24 9.17 2.88 -0.15
CA ARG A 24 7.81 2.81 -0.66
C ARG A 24 7.57 1.58 -1.54
N SER A 25 8.52 1.24 -2.41
CA SER A 25 8.46 0.05 -3.26
C SER A 25 8.49 -1.24 -2.43
N LEU A 26 9.32 -1.29 -1.38
CA LEU A 26 9.36 -2.42 -0.45
C LEU A 26 8.04 -2.57 0.31
N LEU A 27 7.52 -1.48 0.88
CA LEU A 27 6.26 -1.50 1.62
C LEU A 27 5.10 -1.98 0.73
N ARG A 28 5.04 -1.52 -0.52
CA ARG A 28 4.04 -2.00 -1.49
C ARG A 28 4.16 -3.51 -1.70
N ARG A 29 5.38 -4.02 -1.92
CA ARG A 29 5.61 -5.46 -2.09
C ARG A 29 5.21 -6.27 -0.85
N MET A 30 5.52 -5.78 0.35
CA MET A 30 5.13 -6.41 1.61
C MET A 30 3.61 -6.43 1.77
N ASN A 31 2.93 -5.33 1.47
CA ASN A 31 1.48 -5.26 1.56
C ASN A 31 0.81 -6.22 0.55
N SER A 32 1.28 -6.25 -0.70
CA SER A 32 0.79 -7.20 -1.71
C SER A 32 0.98 -8.66 -1.27
N TRP A 33 2.12 -8.99 -0.67
CA TRP A 33 2.37 -10.32 -0.12
C TRP A 33 1.42 -10.66 1.03
N GLY A 34 1.17 -9.71 1.94
CA GLY A 34 0.23 -9.88 3.05
C GLY A 34 -1.19 -10.17 2.58
N ILE A 35 -1.69 -9.42 1.59
CA ILE A 35 -3.01 -9.63 1.00
C ILE A 35 -3.09 -10.97 0.28
N LEU A 36 -2.09 -11.32 -0.52
CA LEU A 36 -2.05 -12.61 -1.22
C LEU A 36 -2.10 -13.78 -0.23
N ARG A 37 -1.33 -13.71 0.86
CA ARG A 37 -1.33 -14.72 1.92
C ARG A 37 -2.72 -14.90 2.54
N ALA A 38 -3.38 -13.79 2.90
CA ALA A 38 -4.69 -13.83 3.51
C ALA A 38 -5.74 -14.49 2.59
N VAL A 39 -5.75 -14.14 1.30
CA VAL A 39 -6.67 -14.72 0.32
C VAL A 39 -6.36 -16.20 0.02
N MET A 40 -5.09 -16.62 0.10
CA MET A 40 -4.71 -18.04 -0.04
C MET A 40 -5.19 -18.91 1.13
N GLU A 41 -5.32 -18.35 2.33
CA GLU A 41 -5.85 -19.09 3.48
C GLU A 41 -7.35 -19.34 3.34
N ARG A 42 -8.11 -18.32 2.87
CA ARG A 42 -9.53 -18.42 2.58
C ARG A 42 -9.96 -17.26 1.67
N PRO A 43 -11.00 -17.42 0.83
CA PRO A 43 -11.63 -16.30 0.16
C PRO A 43 -12.17 -15.28 1.18
N GLN A 44 -11.91 -13.99 0.95
CA GLN A 44 -12.30 -12.90 1.86
C GLN A 44 -12.89 -11.73 1.10
N THR A 45 -13.74 -10.96 1.77
CA THR A 45 -14.22 -9.69 1.23
C THR A 45 -13.16 -8.59 1.39
N MET A 46 -13.21 -7.55 0.55
CA MET A 46 -12.37 -6.36 0.69
C MET A 46 -12.44 -5.73 2.08
N ARG A 47 -13.62 -5.82 2.73
CA ARG A 47 -13.83 -5.30 4.09
C ARG A 47 -13.02 -6.07 5.12
N ASP A 48 -13.05 -7.40 5.03
CA ASP A 48 -12.37 -8.27 5.99
C ASP A 48 -10.85 -8.17 5.79
N LEU A 49 -10.38 -8.10 4.54
CA LEU A 49 -8.98 -7.83 4.22
C LEU A 49 -8.48 -6.52 4.83
N ALA A 50 -9.25 -5.43 4.75
CA ALA A 50 -8.87 -4.16 5.38
C ALA A 50 -8.83 -4.25 6.91
N ALA A 51 -9.78 -4.96 7.52
CA ALA A 51 -9.84 -5.14 8.97
C ALA A 51 -8.66 -5.99 9.50
N GLU A 52 -8.32 -7.06 8.80
CA GLU A 52 -7.28 -8.02 9.23
C GLU A 52 -5.86 -7.55 8.89
N SER A 53 -5.67 -6.84 7.75
CA SER A 53 -4.35 -6.35 7.34
C SER A 53 -3.92 -5.05 8.03
N GLY A 54 -4.86 -4.31 8.63
CA GLY A 54 -4.61 -2.97 9.16
C GLY A 54 -4.37 -1.89 8.09
N LEU A 55 -4.56 -2.23 6.81
CA LEU A 55 -4.44 -1.30 5.70
C LEU A 55 -5.73 -0.50 5.49
N SER A 56 -5.62 0.70 4.91
CA SER A 56 -6.81 1.44 4.51
C SER A 56 -7.57 0.68 3.41
N ARG A 57 -8.89 0.88 3.34
CA ARG A 57 -9.72 0.29 2.26
C ARG A 57 -9.19 0.66 0.87
N THR A 58 -8.74 1.90 0.68
CA THR A 58 -8.16 2.37 -0.59
C THR A 58 -6.83 1.68 -0.93
N ALA A 59 -6.02 1.33 0.07
CA ALA A 59 -4.79 0.59 -0.16
C ALA A 59 -5.08 -0.87 -0.51
N VAL A 60 -6.03 -1.50 0.19
CA VAL A 60 -6.49 -2.86 -0.13
C VAL A 60 -7.06 -2.93 -1.54
N ASP A 61 -7.94 -1.99 -1.90
CA ASP A 61 -8.55 -1.91 -3.22
C ASP A 61 -7.48 -1.84 -4.32
N ALA A 62 -6.54 -0.89 -4.23
CA ALA A 62 -5.45 -0.77 -5.20
C ALA A 62 -4.60 -2.03 -5.31
N ILE A 63 -4.25 -2.66 -4.18
CA ILE A 63 -3.44 -3.89 -4.18
C ILE A 63 -4.20 -5.06 -4.82
N VAL A 64 -5.48 -5.22 -4.50
CA VAL A 64 -6.29 -6.31 -5.05
C VAL A 64 -6.53 -6.11 -6.54
N THR A 65 -6.80 -4.87 -6.98
CA THR A 65 -6.87 -4.54 -8.41
C THR A 65 -5.56 -4.89 -9.11
N ASP A 66 -4.40 -4.48 -8.57
CA ASP A 66 -3.10 -4.83 -9.16
C ASP A 66 -2.92 -6.36 -9.27
N LEU A 67 -3.30 -7.11 -8.22
CA LEU A 67 -3.17 -8.58 -8.22
C LEU A 67 -4.15 -9.27 -9.19
N VAL A 68 -5.34 -8.72 -9.39
CA VAL A 68 -6.30 -9.20 -10.40
C VAL A 68 -5.78 -8.92 -11.81
N ASP A 69 -5.29 -7.71 -12.06
CA ASP A 69 -4.74 -7.30 -13.36
C ASP A 69 -3.51 -8.11 -13.75
N LEU A 70 -2.68 -8.48 -12.76
CA LEU A 70 -1.55 -9.39 -12.96
C LEU A 70 -1.96 -10.87 -13.14
N GLY A 71 -3.24 -11.20 -12.95
CA GLY A 71 -3.78 -12.56 -13.06
C GLY A 71 -3.48 -13.47 -11.86
N TRP A 72 -3.09 -12.91 -10.72
CA TRP A 72 -2.82 -13.66 -9.49
C TRP A 72 -4.09 -13.94 -8.68
N LEU A 73 -5.07 -13.04 -8.76
CA LEU A 73 -6.36 -13.19 -8.11
C LEU A 73 -7.48 -13.16 -9.14
N VAL A 74 -8.58 -13.83 -8.81
CA VAL A 74 -9.83 -13.75 -9.55
C VAL A 74 -10.96 -13.45 -8.56
N PRO A 75 -11.98 -12.66 -8.95
CA PRO A 75 -13.17 -12.49 -8.13
C PRO A 75 -13.79 -13.85 -7.80
N TRP A 76 -14.12 -14.05 -6.54
CA TRP A 76 -14.80 -15.25 -6.08
C TRP A 76 -16.29 -14.96 -5.97
N ASP A 77 -17.11 -15.73 -6.70
CA ASP A 77 -18.57 -15.62 -6.76
C ASP A 77 -19.29 -16.49 -5.72
N GLY A 78 -18.53 -17.27 -4.95
CA GLY A 78 -19.05 -18.07 -3.85
C GLY A 78 -19.54 -17.21 -2.69
N SER A 79 -20.53 -17.72 -1.96
CA SER A 79 -20.91 -17.14 -0.68
C SER A 79 -19.82 -17.48 0.34
N PRO A 80 -19.22 -16.50 1.04
CA PRO A 80 -18.36 -16.79 2.18
C PRO A 80 -19.21 -17.56 3.19
N ALA A 81 -18.94 -18.86 3.34
CA ALA A 81 -19.72 -19.73 4.19
C ALA A 81 -19.81 -19.11 5.59
N GLY A 82 -21.02 -18.75 6.02
CA GLY A 82 -21.30 -18.30 7.39
C GLY A 82 -21.66 -16.83 7.55
N ARG A 83 -22.79 -16.40 6.97
CA ARG A 83 -23.73 -15.48 7.65
C ARG A 83 -25.15 -15.99 7.50
N LEU A 84 -25.43 -17.08 8.21
CA LEU A 84 -26.78 -17.42 8.64
C LEU A 84 -26.85 -17.01 10.12
N GLY A 85 -27.66 -16.00 10.44
CA GLY A 85 -27.94 -15.57 11.82
C GLY A 85 -27.04 -14.44 12.31
#